data_AF-A0A1C4WHH2-F1
#
_entry.id   AF-A0A1C4WHH2-F1
#
_cell.length_a   1.000
_cell.length_b   1.000
_cell.length_c   1.000
_cell.angle_alpha   90.00
_cell.angle_beta   90.00
_cell.angle_gamma   90.00
#
_symmetry.space_group_name_H-M   'P 1'
#
loop_
_entity.id
_entity.type
_entity.pdbx_description
1 polymer ?
#
loop_
_entity_poly.entity_id
_entity_poly.type
_entity_poly.pdbx_seq_one_letter_code
_entity_poly.pdbx_strand_id
1 'polypeptide(L)'
;MDLITIHRDNMDEARRNSRYRSMRYGAFLLTYGPFEMFFNHVIGAHGGPPQGTPATMERIRQRFSQHLGVSDVTGRWRARVRAQPEPGRGGRWLWTTIEAQRLDDYLRDAKAVRNRLAHGDDPQTAPNASGTLYDRKDGKTSITLMWVEGFVQAVQDLATITALELTGGDALIPEWPVPPRTGVSVGPPAPPYGLTP
;
A
#
# COMPACT_ATOMS: atom_id res chain seq x y z
N MET A 1 6.90 -22.92 14.10
CA MET A 1 5.92 -22.51 13.08
C MET A 1 6.69 -21.70 12.05
N ASP A 2 6.56 -22.03 10.76
CA ASP A 2 7.29 -21.36 9.69
C ASP A 2 6.65 -19.99 9.38
N LEU A 3 7.49 -18.97 9.16
CA LEU A 3 7.10 -17.62 8.76
C LEU A 3 6.22 -17.65 7.49
N ILE A 4 6.46 -18.66 6.64
CA ILE A 4 5.74 -18.92 5.39
C ILE A 4 4.24 -19.19 5.64
N THR A 5 3.87 -19.87 6.73
CA THR A 5 2.48 -20.18 7.06
C THR A 5 1.69 -18.90 7.42
N ILE A 6 2.33 -17.98 8.15
CA ILE A 6 1.74 -16.69 8.55
C ILE A 6 1.59 -15.76 7.35
N HIS A 7 2.55 -15.81 6.40
CA HIS A 7 2.49 -15.05 5.15
C HIS A 7 1.35 -15.48 4.22
N ARG A 8 0.89 -16.72 4.30
CA ARG A 8 -0.09 -17.31 3.36
C ARG A 8 -1.50 -17.48 3.91
N ASP A 9 -1.75 -17.07 5.16
CA ASP A 9 -3.07 -17.18 5.82
C ASP A 9 -3.60 -18.63 5.89
N ASN A 10 -2.73 -19.60 6.22
CA ASN A 10 -3.16 -20.98 6.45
C ASN A 10 -3.89 -21.08 7.81
N MET A 11 -5.21 -20.84 7.78
CA MET A 11 -6.04 -20.57 8.95
C MET A 11 -6.18 -21.75 9.94
N ASP A 12 -5.93 -22.98 9.49
CA ASP A 12 -6.00 -24.19 10.33
C ASP A 12 -4.83 -24.28 11.32
N GLU A 13 -3.66 -23.72 11.00
CA GLU A 13 -2.54 -23.57 11.95
C GLU A 13 -2.59 -22.24 12.71
N ALA A 14 -3.08 -21.16 12.10
CA ALA A 14 -3.16 -19.84 12.72
C ALA A 14 -4.19 -19.75 13.86
N ARG A 15 -5.18 -20.67 13.93
CA ARG A 15 -6.12 -20.80 15.05
C ARG A 15 -5.43 -21.00 16.41
N ARG A 16 -4.18 -21.50 16.43
CA ARG A 16 -3.45 -21.84 17.65
C ARG A 16 -2.73 -20.66 18.34
N ASN A 17 -2.68 -19.46 17.76
CA ASN A 17 -2.03 -18.32 18.42
C ASN A 17 -2.61 -16.95 18.00
N SER A 18 -3.38 -16.30 18.88
CA SER A 18 -4.02 -15.00 18.62
C SER A 18 -3.04 -13.86 18.30
N ARG A 19 -1.79 -13.96 18.79
CA ARG A 19 -0.72 -12.96 18.63
C ARG A 19 -0.31 -12.74 17.16
N TYR A 20 -0.39 -13.76 16.31
CA TYR A 20 -0.02 -13.62 14.89
C TYR A 20 -1.17 -13.11 14.02
N ARG A 21 -2.43 -13.27 14.46
CA ARG A 21 -3.60 -12.70 13.74
C ARG A 21 -3.61 -11.18 13.77
N SER A 22 -3.19 -10.57 14.88
CA SER A 22 -3.18 -9.12 15.04
C SER A 22 -1.96 -8.43 14.40
N MET A 23 -0.86 -9.16 14.21
CA MET A 23 0.40 -8.59 13.69
C MET A 23 0.22 -7.90 12.33
N ARG A 24 -0.52 -8.52 11.40
CA ARG A 24 -0.80 -7.92 10.08
C ARG A 24 -1.61 -6.63 10.18
N TYR A 25 -2.59 -6.59 11.09
CA TYR A 25 -3.41 -5.40 11.30
C TYR A 25 -2.60 -4.29 11.99
N GLY A 26 -1.80 -4.63 13.00
CA GLY A 26 -0.92 -3.68 13.68
C GLY A 26 0.14 -3.10 12.74
N ALA A 27 0.83 -3.94 11.97
CA ALA A 27 1.81 -3.49 10.98
C ALA A 27 1.17 -2.56 9.94
N PHE A 28 0.01 -2.94 9.40
CA PHE A 28 -0.74 -2.09 8.47
C PHE A 28 -1.09 -0.72 9.08
N LEU A 29 -1.63 -0.67 10.30
CA LEU A 29 -1.98 0.59 10.96
C LEU A 29 -0.74 1.46 11.24
N LEU A 30 0.37 0.86 11.66
CA LEU A 30 1.65 1.54 11.89
C LEU A 30 2.28 2.07 10.59
N THR A 31 1.88 1.56 9.42
CA THR A 31 2.28 2.10 8.12
C THR A 31 1.31 3.16 7.61
N TYR A 32 0.00 2.91 7.72
CA TYR A 32 -1.04 3.81 7.20
C TYR A 32 -1.04 5.17 7.90
N GLY A 33 -0.88 5.19 9.23
CA GLY A 33 -0.86 6.42 10.01
C GLY A 33 0.23 7.41 9.55
N PRO A 34 1.51 7.00 9.51
CA PRO A 34 2.59 7.84 8.99
C PRO A 34 2.40 8.26 7.53
N PHE A 35 1.87 7.37 6.68
CA PHE A 35 1.56 7.70 5.28
C PHE A 35 0.52 8.83 5.17
N GLU A 36 -0.57 8.73 5.93
CA GLU A 36 -1.60 9.78 5.99
C GLU A 36 -1.00 11.09 6.53
N MET A 37 -0.19 10.99 7.60
CA MET A 37 0.48 12.15 8.18
C MET A 37 1.47 12.81 7.22
N PHE A 38 2.20 12.07 6.39
CA PHE A 38 3.10 12.65 5.38
C PHE A 38 2.37 13.65 4.48
N PHE A 39 1.25 13.25 3.87
CA PHE A 39 0.48 14.15 3.01
C PHE A 39 -0.16 15.30 3.78
N ASN A 40 -0.62 15.07 5.00
CA ASN A 40 -1.16 16.14 5.83
C ASN A 40 -0.08 17.19 6.17
N HIS A 41 1.16 16.77 6.45
CA HIS A 41 2.26 17.71 6.69
C HIS A 41 2.61 18.49 5.44
N VAL A 42 2.69 17.84 4.27
CA VAL A 42 2.94 18.52 3.00
C VAL A 42 1.84 19.56 2.74
N ILE A 43 0.57 19.19 2.81
CA ILE A 43 -0.56 20.10 2.60
C ILE A 43 -0.54 21.26 3.62
N GLY A 44 -0.28 20.97 4.89
CA GLY A 44 -0.21 21.97 5.96
C GLY A 44 0.95 22.96 5.78
N ALA A 45 2.12 22.49 5.35
CA ALA A 45 3.27 23.34 5.05
C ALA A 45 2.97 24.36 3.93
N HIS A 46 2.00 24.07 3.07
CA HIS A 46 1.56 24.93 1.98
C HIS A 46 0.23 25.66 2.28
N GLY A 47 -0.09 25.89 3.55
CA GLY A 47 -1.25 26.69 3.95
C GLY A 47 -2.60 25.97 3.85
N GLY A 48 -2.59 24.65 3.69
CA GLY A 48 -3.78 23.81 3.79
C GLY A 48 -4.23 23.57 5.24
N PRO A 49 -5.46 23.06 5.45
CA PRO A 49 -5.99 22.84 6.78
C PRO A 49 -5.16 21.79 7.55
N PRO A 50 -4.90 21.99 8.86
CA PRO A 50 -4.05 21.12 9.68
C PRO A 50 -4.69 19.76 10.03
N GLN A 51 -5.90 19.47 9.53
CA GLN A 51 -6.67 18.29 9.93
C GLN A 51 -6.47 17.09 8.99
N GLY A 52 -6.56 15.89 9.58
CA GLY A 52 -6.33 14.60 8.93
C GLY A 52 -7.21 14.39 7.70
N THR A 53 -6.62 14.55 6.53
CA THR A 53 -7.25 14.20 5.26
C THR A 53 -6.84 12.75 4.93
N PRO A 54 -7.79 11.82 4.75
CA PRO A 54 -7.49 10.47 4.30
C PRO A 54 -6.70 10.51 3.00
N ALA A 55 -5.62 9.74 2.95
CA ALA A 55 -4.73 9.64 1.81
C ALA A 55 -5.37 8.86 0.64
N THR A 56 -6.40 9.45 0.02
CA THR A 56 -6.94 9.00 -1.27
C THR A 56 -6.42 9.90 -2.39
N MET A 57 -6.22 9.32 -3.58
CA MET A 57 -5.65 10.03 -4.72
C MET A 57 -6.44 11.30 -5.08
N GLU A 58 -7.78 11.20 -5.11
CA GLU A 58 -8.67 12.34 -5.35
C GLU A 58 -8.48 13.48 -4.34
N ARG A 59 -8.43 13.17 -3.04
CA ARG A 59 -8.29 14.20 -2.00
C ARG A 59 -6.92 14.86 -2.06
N ILE A 60 -5.87 14.08 -2.32
CA ILE A 60 -4.51 14.59 -2.45
C ILE A 60 -4.43 15.51 -3.67
N ARG A 61 -4.93 15.08 -4.83
CA ARG A 61 -4.99 15.90 -6.04
C ARG A 61 -5.77 17.21 -5.81
N GLN A 62 -6.95 17.13 -5.20
CA GLN A 62 -7.76 18.31 -4.91
C GLN A 62 -7.01 19.30 -4.02
N ARG A 63 -6.40 18.83 -2.93
CA ARG A 63 -5.68 19.69 -1.98
C ARG A 63 -4.41 20.28 -2.57
N PHE A 64 -3.67 19.51 -3.36
CA PHE A 64 -2.45 20.00 -4.01
C PHE A 64 -2.78 21.04 -5.10
N SER A 65 -3.84 20.82 -5.87
CA SER A 65 -4.33 21.81 -6.83
C SER A 65 -4.75 23.12 -6.14
N GLN A 66 -5.46 23.02 -5.01
CA GLN A 66 -5.94 24.19 -4.24
C GLN A 66 -4.83 24.98 -3.56
N HIS A 67 -3.82 24.31 -2.99
CA HIS A 67 -2.84 24.94 -2.09
C HIS A 67 -1.44 25.08 -2.68
N LEU A 68 -1.05 24.21 -3.61
CA LEU A 68 0.28 24.23 -4.24
C LEU A 68 0.24 24.67 -5.71
N GLY A 69 -0.95 24.81 -6.32
CA GLY A 69 -1.08 25.07 -7.75
C GLY A 69 -0.58 23.92 -8.64
N VAL A 70 -0.30 22.74 -8.06
CA VAL A 70 0.13 21.54 -8.78
C VAL A 70 -1.11 20.70 -9.09
N SER A 71 -1.57 20.77 -10.34
CA SER A 71 -2.82 20.13 -10.76
C SER A 71 -2.74 18.61 -10.89
N ASP A 72 -1.53 18.05 -11.11
CA ASP A 72 -1.38 16.63 -11.45
C ASP A 72 -0.23 15.91 -10.73
N VAL A 73 0.01 16.23 -9.45
CA VAL A 73 1.03 15.52 -8.63
C VAL A 73 0.83 14.00 -8.62
N THR A 74 -0.41 13.56 -8.82
CA THR A 74 -0.81 12.15 -8.84
C THR A 74 -0.71 11.51 -10.23
N GLY A 75 -0.47 12.29 -11.29
CA GLY A 75 -0.50 11.82 -12.67
C GLY A 75 0.61 10.82 -12.98
N ARG A 76 1.75 10.95 -12.31
CA ARG A 76 2.88 10.01 -12.41
C ARG A 76 2.88 8.93 -11.34
N TRP A 77 1.82 8.88 -10.51
CA TRP A 77 1.76 7.92 -9.42
C TRP A 77 1.64 6.51 -9.94
N ARG A 78 2.57 5.69 -9.45
CA ARG A 78 2.64 4.26 -9.68
C ARG A 78 3.30 3.64 -8.47
N ALA A 79 2.82 2.47 -8.08
CA ALA A 79 3.26 1.81 -6.86
C ALA A 79 3.51 0.34 -7.11
N ARG A 80 4.59 -0.18 -6.52
CA ARG A 80 4.83 -1.61 -6.46
C ARG A 80 4.06 -2.20 -5.29
N VAL A 81 3.27 -3.22 -5.57
CA VAL A 81 2.43 -3.92 -4.59
C VAL A 81 2.60 -5.43 -4.72
N ARG A 82 2.25 -6.15 -3.65
CA ARG A 82 2.04 -7.59 -3.67
C ARG A 82 0.57 -7.87 -3.97
N ALA A 83 0.31 -8.64 -5.01
CA ALA A 83 -1.02 -9.10 -5.36
C ALA A 83 -1.05 -10.63 -5.49
N GLN A 84 -2.21 -11.22 -5.24
CA GLN A 84 -2.44 -12.62 -5.55
C GLN A 84 -2.44 -12.80 -7.09
N PRO A 85 -1.81 -13.86 -7.63
CA PRO A 85 -2.04 -14.25 -9.02
C PRO A 85 -3.51 -14.65 -9.19
N GLU A 86 -4.05 -14.50 -10.40
CA GLU A 86 -5.47 -14.67 -10.79
C GLU A 86 -6.38 -15.44 -9.81
N PRO A 87 -7.59 -14.93 -9.50
CA PRO A 87 -8.54 -15.59 -8.63
C PRO A 87 -8.72 -17.07 -8.99
N GLY A 88 -8.60 -17.95 -8.00
CA GLY A 88 -8.78 -19.40 -8.20
C GLY A 88 -7.55 -20.18 -8.66
N ARG A 89 -6.47 -19.54 -9.13
CA ARG A 89 -5.18 -20.21 -9.29
C ARG A 89 -4.44 -20.15 -7.96
N GLY A 90 -4.31 -21.29 -7.29
CA GLY A 90 -3.42 -21.42 -6.13
C GLY A 90 -1.98 -21.09 -6.53
N GLY A 91 -1.58 -19.83 -6.35
CA GLY A 91 -0.30 -19.30 -6.81
C GLY A 91 0.37 -18.43 -5.76
N ARG A 92 1.66 -18.17 -5.98
CA ARG A 92 2.50 -17.36 -5.08
C ARG A 92 2.18 -15.88 -5.28
N TRP A 93 2.14 -15.11 -4.19
CA TRP A 93 2.04 -13.64 -4.24
C TRP A 93 3.12 -13.04 -5.13
N LEU A 94 2.72 -12.24 -6.13
CA LEU A 94 3.62 -11.63 -7.10
C LEU A 94 3.77 -10.14 -6.82
N TRP A 95 4.97 -9.63 -7.07
CA TRP A 95 5.18 -8.19 -7.18
C TRP A 95 4.60 -7.71 -8.52
N THR A 96 3.83 -6.63 -8.48
CA THR A 96 3.27 -5.98 -9.65
C THR A 96 3.29 -4.47 -9.46
N THR A 97 3.31 -3.72 -10.56
CA THR A 97 3.17 -2.26 -10.54
C THR A 97 1.72 -1.92 -10.87
N ILE A 98 1.11 -1.08 -10.04
CA ILE A 98 -0.24 -0.54 -10.27
C ILE A 98 -0.17 0.98 -10.43
N GLU A 99 -1.03 1.51 -11.28
CA GLU A 99 -1.12 2.93 -11.62
C GLU A 99 -2.57 3.30 -11.95
N ALA A 100 -2.83 4.60 -12.14
CA ALA A 100 -4.13 5.14 -12.54
C ALA A 100 -5.30 4.58 -11.68
N GLN A 101 -6.37 4.09 -12.32
CA GLN A 101 -7.58 3.65 -11.63
C GLN A 101 -7.31 2.52 -10.63
N ARG A 102 -6.44 1.56 -10.97
CA ARG A 102 -6.14 0.42 -10.09
C ARG A 102 -5.41 0.86 -8.83
N LEU A 103 -4.58 1.90 -8.92
CA LEU A 103 -3.93 2.51 -7.77
C LEU A 103 -4.93 3.28 -6.89
N ASP A 104 -5.85 4.01 -7.50
CA ASP A 104 -6.91 4.71 -6.77
C ASP A 104 -7.81 3.72 -6.01
N ASP A 105 -8.21 2.62 -6.65
CA ASP A 105 -8.95 1.53 -6.02
C ASP A 105 -8.15 0.88 -4.88
N TYR A 106 -6.83 0.71 -5.04
CA TYR A 106 -5.95 0.17 -4.01
C TYR A 106 -5.90 1.06 -2.76
N LEU A 107 -5.78 2.38 -2.92
CA LEU A 107 -5.79 3.33 -1.81
C LEU A 107 -7.18 3.40 -1.14
N ARG A 108 -8.26 3.27 -1.91
CA ARG A 108 -9.63 3.15 -1.37
C ARG A 108 -9.80 1.88 -0.55
N ASP A 109 -9.36 0.74 -1.05
CA ASP A 109 -9.40 -0.55 -0.33
C ASP A 109 -8.59 -0.44 0.97
N ALA A 110 -7.37 0.10 0.93
CA ALA A 110 -6.55 0.30 2.13
C ALA A 110 -7.21 1.23 3.15
N LYS A 111 -7.81 2.35 2.72
CA LYS A 111 -8.59 3.22 3.60
C LYS A 111 -9.77 2.49 4.22
N ALA A 112 -10.48 1.68 3.44
CA ALA A 112 -11.63 0.91 3.89
C ALA A 112 -11.24 -0.15 4.93
N VAL A 113 -10.07 -0.77 4.78
CA VAL A 113 -9.44 -1.64 5.78
C VAL A 113 -9.12 -0.85 7.06
N ARG A 114 -8.43 0.30 6.93
CA ARG A 114 -8.07 1.15 8.08
C ARG A 114 -9.28 1.56 8.89
N ASN A 115 -10.35 2.00 8.23
CA ASN A 115 -11.56 2.43 8.92
C ASN A 115 -12.20 1.28 9.70
N ARG A 116 -12.33 0.09 9.10
CA ARG A 116 -12.87 -1.09 9.80
C ARG A 116 -12.04 -1.43 11.03
N LEU A 117 -10.72 -1.47 10.89
CA LEU A 117 -9.80 -1.74 12.00
C LEU A 117 -9.90 -0.69 13.12
N ALA A 118 -10.02 0.60 12.76
CA ALA A 118 -10.12 1.69 13.73
C ALA A 118 -11.45 1.70 14.49
N HIS A 119 -12.53 1.18 13.89
CA HIS A 119 -13.86 1.16 14.48
C HIS A 119 -14.26 -0.21 15.08
N GLY A 120 -13.38 -1.21 15.00
CA GLY A 120 -13.63 -2.55 15.56
C GLY A 120 -14.49 -3.45 14.67
N ASP A 121 -14.74 -3.08 13.41
CA ASP A 121 -15.48 -3.89 12.44
C ASP A 121 -14.63 -5.06 11.91
N ASP A 122 -15.28 -6.05 11.27
CA ASP A 122 -14.58 -7.17 10.62
C ASP A 122 -13.80 -6.69 9.39
N PRO A 123 -12.45 -6.66 9.42
CA PRO A 123 -11.65 -6.17 8.30
C PRO A 123 -11.70 -7.08 7.07
N GLN A 124 -12.22 -8.31 7.21
CA GLN A 124 -12.41 -9.27 6.09
C GLN A 124 -13.60 -8.91 5.19
N THR A 125 -14.36 -7.89 5.58
CA THR A 125 -15.47 -7.32 4.79
C THR A 125 -15.03 -6.10 3.99
N ALA A 126 -13.73 -5.80 3.96
CA ALA A 126 -13.19 -4.71 3.15
C ALA A 126 -13.40 -5.01 1.66
N PRO A 127 -13.71 -3.97 0.84
CA PRO A 127 -13.73 -4.12 -0.60
C PRO A 127 -12.35 -4.54 -1.12
N ASN A 128 -12.35 -5.20 -2.28
CA ASN A 128 -11.14 -5.60 -2.99
C ASN A 128 -11.22 -5.14 -4.45
N ALA A 129 -11.61 -3.88 -4.68
CA ALA A 129 -11.77 -3.34 -6.03
C ALA A 129 -10.45 -3.38 -6.81
N SER A 130 -9.32 -3.23 -6.12
CA SER A 130 -7.97 -3.33 -6.69
C SER A 130 -7.56 -4.75 -7.07
N GLY A 131 -8.26 -5.77 -6.56
CA GLY A 131 -7.93 -7.19 -6.70
C GLY A 131 -6.58 -7.56 -6.06
N THR A 132 -6.15 -6.83 -5.04
CA THR A 132 -4.84 -7.06 -4.39
C THR A 132 -4.94 -7.82 -3.07
N LEU A 133 -6.06 -7.71 -2.34
CA LEU A 133 -6.31 -8.49 -1.14
C LEU A 133 -6.47 -9.97 -1.50
N TYR A 134 -6.24 -10.83 -0.51
CA TYR A 134 -6.41 -12.27 -0.68
C TYR A 134 -7.89 -12.62 -0.76
N ASP A 135 -8.32 -13.27 -1.84
CA ASP A 135 -9.67 -13.79 -1.94
C ASP A 135 -9.76 -15.12 -1.20
N ARG A 136 -10.63 -15.18 -0.21
CA ARG A 136 -10.89 -16.40 0.55
C ARG A 136 -12.02 -17.20 -0.10
N LYS A 137 -12.01 -18.51 0.14
CA LYS A 137 -13.03 -19.44 -0.37
C LYS A 137 -14.44 -19.14 0.15
N ASP A 138 -14.58 -18.45 1.26
CA ASP A 138 -15.85 -18.04 1.86
C ASP A 138 -16.40 -16.71 1.30
N GLY A 139 -15.82 -16.19 0.20
CA GLY A 139 -16.24 -14.95 -0.44
C GLY A 139 -15.80 -13.69 0.30
N LYS A 140 -15.04 -13.82 1.39
CA LYS A 140 -14.44 -12.70 2.12
C LYS A 140 -13.03 -12.41 1.62
N THR A 141 -12.48 -11.29 2.04
CA THR A 141 -11.09 -10.91 1.75
C THR A 141 -10.20 -11.14 2.98
N SER A 142 -8.90 -11.28 2.78
CA SER A 142 -7.93 -11.33 3.87
C SER A 142 -6.78 -10.36 3.65
N ILE A 143 -6.45 -9.66 4.72
CA ILE A 143 -5.24 -8.86 4.84
C ILE A 143 -4.13 -9.81 5.29
N THR A 144 -3.28 -10.19 4.35
CA THR A 144 -2.12 -11.06 4.63
C THR A 144 -0.89 -10.21 4.94
N LEU A 145 0.14 -10.79 5.55
CA LEU A 145 1.42 -10.09 5.70
C LEU A 145 2.04 -9.72 4.35
N MET A 146 1.80 -10.51 3.30
CA MET A 146 2.24 -10.18 1.93
C MET A 146 1.56 -8.90 1.42
N TRP A 147 0.26 -8.76 1.64
CA TRP A 147 -0.45 -7.55 1.23
C TRP A 147 0.05 -6.32 2.01
N VAL A 148 0.33 -6.48 3.31
CA VAL A 148 0.92 -5.43 4.15
C VAL A 148 2.34 -5.06 3.70
N GLU A 149 3.18 -6.03 3.34
CA GLU A 149 4.49 -5.79 2.72
C GLU A 149 4.33 -4.96 1.43
N GLY A 150 3.37 -5.32 0.59
CA GLY A 150 3.02 -4.56 -0.60
C GLY A 150 2.58 -3.13 -0.28
N PHE A 151 1.81 -2.92 0.79
CA PHE A 151 1.34 -1.60 1.20
C PHE A 151 2.49 -0.72 1.70
N VAL A 152 3.42 -1.27 2.49
CA VAL A 152 4.64 -0.57 2.92
C VAL A 152 5.43 -0.07 1.70
N GLN A 153 5.64 -0.94 0.70
CA GLN A 153 6.35 -0.57 -0.51
C GLN A 153 5.60 0.51 -1.31
N ALA A 154 4.28 0.40 -1.44
CA ALA A 154 3.47 1.38 -2.15
C ALA A 154 3.54 2.76 -1.48
N VAL A 155 3.43 2.81 -0.15
CA VAL A 155 3.56 4.04 0.63
C VAL A 155 4.89 4.74 0.37
N GLN A 156 5.99 3.97 0.34
CA GLN A 156 7.32 4.50 0.03
C GLN A 156 7.39 5.04 -1.40
N ASP A 157 6.87 4.30 -2.39
CA ASP A 157 6.86 4.73 -3.79
C ASP A 157 6.06 6.05 -3.95
N LEU A 158 4.86 6.14 -3.36
CA LEU A 158 4.03 7.34 -3.49
C LEU A 158 4.62 8.56 -2.78
N ALA A 159 5.16 8.39 -1.57
CA ALA A 159 5.85 9.47 -0.85
C ALA A 159 7.05 9.97 -1.65
N THR A 160 7.78 9.05 -2.27
CA THR A 160 8.93 9.34 -3.12
C THR A 160 8.55 10.10 -4.38
N ILE A 161 7.58 9.62 -5.18
CA ILE A 161 7.10 10.33 -6.38
C ILE A 161 6.67 11.73 -6.00
N THR A 162 5.90 11.85 -4.92
CA THR A 162 5.40 13.13 -4.45
C THR A 162 6.54 14.07 -4.07
N ALA A 163 7.54 13.60 -3.33
CA ALA A 163 8.69 14.42 -2.96
C ALA A 163 9.45 14.92 -4.20
N LEU A 164 9.75 14.03 -5.16
CA LEU A 164 10.42 14.38 -6.41
C LEU A 164 9.64 15.39 -7.25
N GLU A 165 8.33 15.20 -7.39
CA GLU A 165 7.44 16.12 -8.11
C GLU A 165 7.42 17.51 -7.48
N LEU A 166 7.48 17.60 -6.14
CA LEU A 166 7.44 18.87 -5.42
C LEU A 166 8.78 19.60 -5.37
N THR A 167 9.90 18.89 -5.25
CA THR A 167 11.23 19.51 -5.13
C THR A 167 11.89 19.77 -6.48
N GLY A 168 11.40 19.17 -7.57
CA GLY A 168 11.95 19.35 -8.92
C GLY A 168 13.38 18.85 -9.11
N GLY A 169 13.89 18.01 -8.18
CA GLY A 169 15.25 17.49 -8.19
C GLY A 169 15.32 16.06 -7.68
N ASP A 170 16.39 15.35 -8.06
CA ASP A 170 16.71 13.97 -7.67
C ASP A 170 16.86 13.84 -6.14
N ALA A 171 15.75 13.75 -5.43
CA ALA A 171 15.76 13.38 -4.02
C ALA A 171 16.43 12.02 -3.89
N LEU A 172 17.48 11.93 -3.08
CA LEU A 172 18.14 10.67 -2.71
C LEU A 172 17.15 9.82 -1.93
N ILE A 173 16.43 8.96 -2.66
CA ILE A 173 15.62 7.90 -2.08
C ILE A 173 16.62 6.92 -1.46
N PRO A 174 16.52 6.60 -0.15
CA PRO A 174 17.30 5.49 0.37
C PRO A 174 16.93 4.24 -0.43
N GLU A 175 17.91 3.65 -1.11
CA GLU A 175 17.75 2.38 -1.80
C GLU A 175 17.35 1.35 -0.73
N TRP A 176 16.08 0.94 -0.73
CA TRP A 176 15.61 -0.02 0.24
C TRP A 176 16.29 -1.36 -0.07
N PRO A 177 16.95 -2.01 0.91
CA PRO A 177 17.57 -3.29 0.68
C PRO A 177 16.48 -4.27 0.22
N VAL A 178 16.61 -4.73 -1.02
CA VAL A 178 15.77 -5.80 -1.54
C VAL A 178 15.97 -7.00 -0.62
N PRO A 179 14.89 -7.54 0.01
CA PRO A 179 15.03 -8.68 0.90
C PRO A 179 15.85 -9.80 0.24
N PRO A 180 16.83 -10.41 0.94
CA PRO A 180 17.57 -11.56 0.42
C PRO A 180 16.59 -12.63 -0.06
N ARG A 181 16.69 -12.96 -1.34
CA ARG A 181 15.67 -13.68 -2.10
C ARG A 181 15.58 -15.15 -1.68
N THR A 182 14.36 -15.66 -1.49
CA THR A 182 14.10 -17.11 -1.47
C THR A 182 13.23 -17.49 -2.69
N GLY A 183 13.87 -17.86 -3.81
CA GLY A 183 13.23 -18.46 -4.98
C GLY A 183 13.58 -17.80 -6.33
N VAL A 184 13.73 -18.64 -7.37
CA VAL A 184 14.34 -18.32 -8.68
C VAL A 184 13.37 -17.60 -9.62
N SER A 185 13.84 -16.47 -10.18
CA SER A 185 13.35 -15.73 -11.38
C SER A 185 11.91 -15.20 -11.30
N VAL A 186 11.63 -13.91 -11.08
CA VAL A 186 12.11 -12.69 -11.78
C VAL A 186 12.26 -11.55 -10.77
N GLY A 187 13.22 -10.64 -10.98
CA GLY A 187 13.41 -9.48 -10.10
C GLY A 187 12.16 -8.58 -9.99
N PRO A 188 12.02 -7.76 -8.94
CA PRO A 188 10.99 -6.72 -8.94
C PRO A 188 11.14 -5.86 -10.20
N PRO A 189 10.04 -5.32 -10.78
CA PRO A 189 10.17 -4.32 -11.83
C PRO A 189 11.11 -3.21 -11.34
N ALA A 190 11.95 -2.72 -12.25
CA ALA A 190 12.87 -1.63 -11.95
C ALA A 190 12.09 -0.49 -11.25
N PRO A 191 12.69 0.17 -10.25
CA PRO A 191 12.06 1.34 -9.66
C PRO A 191 11.65 2.29 -10.79
N PRO A 192 10.45 2.88 -10.73
CA PRO A 192 9.93 3.71 -11.80
C PRO A 192 10.77 4.98 -12.07
N TYR A 193 11.75 5.28 -11.23
CA TYR A 193 12.59 6.48 -11.22
C TYR A 193 13.92 6.31 -11.95
N GLY A 194 14.00 5.41 -12.93
CA GLY A 194 15.21 5.30 -13.75
C GLY A 194 15.56 6.66 -14.37
N LEU A 195 16.72 7.21 -13.99
CA LEU A 195 17.35 8.35 -14.66
C LEU A 195 17.54 7.96 -16.12
N THR A 196 16.71 8.51 -17.02
CA THR A 196 17.13 8.63 -18.42
C THR A 196 18.35 9.55 -18.45
N PRO A 197 19.45 9.16 -19.12
CA PRO A 197 20.65 9.98 -19.24
C PRO A 197 20.39 11.31 -19.96
#